data_AF-A0A952CZE6-F1
#
_entry.id   AF-A0A952CZE6-F1
#
_cell.length_a   1.000
_cell.length_b   1.000
_cell.length_c   1.000
_cell.angle_alpha   90.00
_cell.angle_beta   90.00
_cell.angle_gamma   90.00
#
_symmetry.space_group_name_H-M   'P 1'
#
loop_
_entity.id
_entity.type
_entity.pdbx_description
1 polymer ?
#
loop_
_entity_poly.entity_id
_entity_poly.type
_entity_poly.pdbx_seq_one_letter_code
_entity_poly.pdbx_strand_id
1 'polypeptide(L)'
;MSRTAPARRWRVPAGRPFAWAHAPSGHVLYHRPSGQTHFVNEGTALLLDQCLLEPHDADAAALALAALQNAEPDPRFRRHVAELLRHLEDLGLVESIAA
;
A
#
# COMPACT_ATOMS: atom_id res chain seq x y z
N MET A 1 -5.78 -31.13 0.63
CA MET A 1 -4.70 -30.57 1.47
C MET A 1 -4.43 -29.15 1.00
N SER A 2 -4.96 -28.15 1.71
CA SER A 2 -4.75 -26.75 1.35
C SER A 2 -3.34 -26.35 1.76
N ARG A 3 -2.46 -26.08 0.80
CA ARG A 3 -1.19 -25.40 1.07
C ARG A 3 -1.54 -24.00 1.55
N THR A 4 -1.41 -23.74 2.85
CA THR A 4 -1.46 -22.37 3.39
C THR A 4 -0.36 -21.60 2.69
N ALA A 5 -0.71 -20.57 1.91
CA ALA A 5 0.28 -19.69 1.31
C ALA A 5 1.11 -19.05 2.44
N PRO A 6 2.42 -18.86 2.25
CA PRO A 6 3.25 -18.19 3.26
C PRO A 6 2.67 -16.79 3.53
N ALA A 7 2.73 -16.39 4.80
CA ALA A 7 2.32 -15.05 5.19
C ALA A 7 3.19 -14.03 4.43
N ARG A 8 2.54 -13.06 3.78
CA ARG A 8 3.20 -12.00 3.02
C ARG A 8 3.23 -10.75 3.87
N ARG A 9 4.35 -10.03 3.82
CA ARG A 9 4.48 -8.67 4.36
C ARG A 9 4.80 -7.75 3.21
N TRP A 10 4.13 -6.61 3.13
CA TRP A 10 4.33 -5.59 2.11
C TRP A 10 5.12 -4.42 2.67
N ARG A 11 5.96 -3.82 1.82
CA ARG A 11 6.64 -2.56 2.08
C ARG A 11 6.79 -1.75 0.81
N VAL A 12 7.05 -0.46 0.93
CA VAL A 12 7.61 0.32 -0.18
C VAL A 12 9.05 -0.14 -0.43
N PRO A 13 9.46 -0.40 -1.70
CA PRO A 13 10.82 -0.83 -1.99
C PRO A 13 11.84 0.20 -1.52
N ALA A 14 13.02 -0.23 -1.08
CA ALA A 14 14.05 0.65 -0.50
C ALA A 14 14.48 1.80 -1.45
N GLY A 15 14.48 1.56 -2.76
CA GLY A 15 14.76 2.59 -3.78
C GLY A 15 13.58 3.53 -4.09
N ARG A 16 12.43 3.33 -3.43
CA ARG A 16 11.12 4.00 -3.59
C ARG A 16 10.84 4.35 -5.06
N PRO A 17 10.27 3.45 -5.89
CA PRO A 17 10.26 3.57 -7.34
C PRO A 17 9.41 4.71 -7.90
N PHE A 18 8.75 5.48 -7.04
CA PHE A 18 7.94 6.63 -7.42
C PHE A 18 8.39 7.92 -6.72
N ALA A 19 7.96 9.05 -7.25
CA ALA A 19 8.10 10.36 -6.62
C ALA A 19 6.73 11.05 -6.59
N TRP A 20 6.44 11.77 -5.51
CA TRP A 20 5.24 12.61 -5.45
C TRP A 20 5.38 13.78 -6.42
N ALA A 21 4.36 13.98 -7.24
CA ALA A 21 4.24 15.13 -8.12
C ALA A 21 3.47 16.24 -7.40
N HIS A 22 3.86 17.49 -7.65
CA HIS A 22 3.13 18.64 -7.14
C HIS A 22 1.82 18.80 -7.93
N ALA A 23 0.68 18.67 -7.26
CA ALA A 23 -0.64 18.85 -7.84
C ALA A 23 -1.48 19.77 -6.94
N PRO A 24 -2.32 20.67 -7.50
CA PRO A 24 -3.13 21.61 -6.72
C PRO A 24 -4.14 20.91 -5.78
N SER A 25 -4.58 19.71 -6.15
CA SER A 25 -5.44 18.88 -5.33
C SER A 25 -5.19 17.40 -5.64
N GLY A 26 -5.17 16.58 -4.59
CA GLY A 26 -4.98 15.14 -4.68
C GLY A 26 -3.54 14.66 -4.51
N HIS A 27 -3.40 13.34 -4.43
CA HIS A 27 -2.11 12.67 -4.29
C HIS A 27 -1.73 12.06 -5.64
N VAL A 28 -0.71 12.63 -6.27
CA VAL A 28 -0.26 12.22 -7.60
C VAL A 28 1.17 11.73 -7.49
N LEU A 29 1.43 10.51 -7.96
CA LEU A 29 2.79 9.96 -7.99
C LEU A 29 3.21 9.63 -9.42
N TYR A 30 4.47 9.90 -9.73
CA TYR A 30 5.14 9.46 -10.96
C TYR A 30 5.93 8.18 -10.65
N HIS A 31 5.54 7.06 -11.28
CA HIS A 31 6.22 5.77 -11.16
C HIS A 31 7.34 5.68 -12.19
N ARG A 32 8.59 5.76 -11.74
CA ARG A 32 9.77 5.86 -12.61
C ARG A 32 9.95 4.65 -13.53
N PRO A 33 9.81 3.39 -13.05
CA PRO A 33 9.98 2.22 -13.91
C PRO A 33 8.99 2.15 -15.08
N SER A 34 7.72 2.47 -14.86
CA SER A 34 6.70 2.41 -15.93
C SER A 34 6.57 3.72 -16.71
N GLY A 35 7.11 4.83 -16.19
CA GLY A 35 6.90 6.17 -16.73
C GLY A 35 5.47 6.69 -16.59
N GLN A 36 4.62 6.02 -15.80
CA GLN A 36 3.22 6.38 -15.62
C GLN A 36 3.00 7.30 -14.42
N THR A 37 1.95 8.11 -14.52
CA THR A 37 1.46 8.94 -13.42
C THR A 37 0.17 8.33 -12.88
N HIS A 38 0.11 8.14 -11.56
CA HIS A 38 -1.05 7.60 -10.86
C HIS A 38 -1.68 8.66 -9.98
N PHE A 39 -3.00 8.79 -10.08
CA PHE A 39 -3.82 9.53 -9.13
C PHE A 39 -4.24 8.55 -8.05
N VAL A 40 -3.90 8.85 -6.81
CA VAL A 40 -4.25 8.01 -5.67
C VAL A 40 -5.08 8.80 -4.67
N ASN A 41 -5.93 8.09 -3.93
CA ASN A 41 -6.68 8.69 -2.84
C ASN A 41 -5.78 8.86 -1.60
N GLU A 42 -6.30 9.59 -0.60
CA GLU A 42 -5.60 9.84 0.67
C GLU A 42 -5.17 8.54 1.36
N GLY A 43 -6.03 7.50 1.38
CA GLY A 43 -5.69 6.24 2.02
C GLY A 43 -4.51 5.51 1.40
N THR A 44 -4.41 5.54 0.06
CA THR A 44 -3.26 4.98 -0.65
C THR A 44 -2.00 5.80 -0.39
N ALA A 45 -2.11 7.13 -0.34
CA ALA A 45 -0.98 7.99 0.00
C ALA A 45 -0.47 7.71 1.41
N LEU A 46 -1.36 7.59 2.41
CA LEU A 46 -1.02 7.22 3.78
C LEU A 46 -0.35 5.84 3.86
N LEU A 47 -0.84 4.86 3.11
CA LEU A 47 -0.19 3.54 3.04
C LEU A 47 1.25 3.65 2.55
N LEU A 48 1.48 4.37 1.45
CA LEU A 48 2.79 4.49 0.81
C LEU A 48 3.78 5.37 1.60
N ASP A 49 3.30 6.42 2.25
CA ASP A 49 4.17 7.37 2.96
C ASP A 49 4.36 7.07 4.44
N GLN A 50 3.46 6.30 5.07
CA GLN A 50 3.50 6.10 6.52
C GLN A 50 3.44 4.63 6.90
N CYS A 51 2.44 3.87 6.44
CA CYS A 51 2.24 2.51 6.93
C CYS A 51 3.32 1.53 6.42
N LEU A 52 3.66 1.61 5.14
CA LEU A 52 4.50 0.61 4.45
C LEU A 52 5.97 1.03 4.36
N LEU A 53 6.41 2.01 5.17
CA LEU A 53 7.84 2.31 5.31
C LEU A 53 8.60 1.11 5.92
N GLU A 54 7.93 0.35 6.78
CA GLU A 54 8.38 -0.93 7.31
C GLU A 54 7.47 -2.07 6.81
N PRO A 55 7.96 -3.33 6.76
CA PRO A 55 7.16 -4.44 6.29
C PRO A 55 5.95 -4.72 7.19
N HIS A 56 4.74 -4.70 6.63
CA HIS A 56 3.49 -5.03 7.32
C HIS A 56 2.74 -6.14 6.61
N ASP A 57 2.15 -7.07 7.36
CA ASP A 57 1.11 -7.91 6.78
C ASP A 57 -0.17 -7.08 6.51
N ALA A 58 -1.14 -7.69 5.83
CA ALA A 58 -2.35 -6.98 5.43
C ALA A 58 -3.21 -6.50 6.61
N ASP A 59 -3.22 -7.22 7.73
CA ASP A 59 -4.02 -6.86 8.90
C ASP A 59 -3.37 -5.68 9.64
N ALA A 60 -2.05 -5.75 9.84
CA ALA A 60 -1.28 -4.69 10.47
C ALA A 60 -1.33 -3.39 9.65
N ALA A 61 -1.24 -3.48 8.31
CA ALA A 61 -1.40 -2.32 7.43
C ALA A 61 -2.81 -1.72 7.50
N ALA A 62 -3.85 -2.57 7.61
CA ALA A 62 -5.23 -2.11 7.77
C ALA A 62 -5.44 -1.40 9.11
N LEU A 63 -4.91 -1.93 10.20
CA LEU A 63 -4.98 -1.30 11.52
C LEU A 63 -4.27 0.06 11.52
N ALA A 64 -3.06 0.14 10.95
CA ALA A 64 -2.32 1.38 10.84
C ALA A 64 -3.07 2.44 10.00
N LEU A 65 -3.62 2.05 8.85
CA LEU A 65 -4.38 2.95 8.00
C LEU A 65 -5.67 3.45 8.69
N ALA A 66 -6.42 2.54 9.33
CA ALA A 66 -7.63 2.88 10.06
C ALA A 66 -7.35 3.88 11.18
N ALA A 67 -6.23 3.71 11.92
CA ALA A 67 -5.81 4.65 12.95
C ALA A 67 -5.51 6.05 12.39
N LEU A 68 -4.83 6.15 11.24
CA LEU A 68 -4.53 7.43 10.59
C LEU A 68 -5.79 8.14 10.07
N GLN A 69 -6.80 7.37 9.66
CA GLN A 69 -8.05 7.89 9.11
C GLN A 69 -9.16 8.06 10.15
N ASN A 70 -8.91 7.70 11.41
CA ASN A 70 -9.93 7.59 12.45
C ASN A 70 -11.15 6.76 11.99
N ALA A 71 -10.89 5.65 11.31
CA ALA A 71 -11.88 4.74 10.74
C ALA A 71 -11.96 3.43 11.55
N GLU A 72 -13.06 2.68 11.39
CA GLU A 72 -13.23 1.37 12.00
C GLU A 72 -12.58 0.27 11.11
N PRO A 73 -11.64 -0.54 11.64
CA PRO A 73 -10.98 -1.61 10.88
C PRO A 73 -11.85 -2.87 10.83
N ASP A 74 -13.07 -2.73 10.30
CA ASP A 74 -14.03 -3.82 10.15
C ASP A 74 -13.55 -4.89 9.12
N PRO A 75 -14.20 -6.07 9.03
CA PRO A 75 -13.79 -7.11 8.09
C PRO A 75 -13.81 -6.67 6.61
N ARG A 76 -14.68 -5.73 6.24
CA ARG A 76 -14.75 -5.21 4.87
C ARG A 76 -13.57 -4.29 4.58
N PHE A 77 -13.20 -3.43 5.52
CA PHE A 77 -12.05 -2.54 5.46
C PHE A 77 -10.75 -3.35 5.36
N ARG A 78 -10.57 -4.35 6.22
CA ARG A 78 -9.39 -5.25 6.17
C ARG A 78 -9.27 -5.97 4.83
N ARG A 79 -10.37 -6.49 4.29
CA ARG A 79 -10.38 -7.11 2.95
C ARG A 79 -10.03 -6.11 1.87
N HIS A 80 -10.58 -4.90 1.93
CA HIS A 80 -10.27 -3.84 0.98
C HIS A 80 -8.78 -3.48 1.00
N VAL A 81 -8.17 -3.33 2.17
CA VAL A 81 -6.71 -3.07 2.29
C VAL A 81 -5.90 -4.24 1.73
N ALA A 82 -6.29 -5.48 1.99
CA ALA A 82 -5.60 -6.66 1.43
C ALA A 82 -5.69 -6.73 -0.12
N GLU A 83 -6.82 -6.31 -0.71
CA GLU A 83 -6.97 -6.15 -2.16
C GLU A 83 -6.11 -5.01 -2.70
N LEU A 84 -6.10 -3.88 -2.01
CA LEU A 84 -5.31 -2.72 -2.37
C LEU A 84 -3.80 -3.03 -2.35
N LEU A 85 -3.28 -3.72 -1.34
CA LEU A 85 -1.87 -4.10 -1.26
C LEU A 85 -1.43 -4.97 -2.45
N ARG A 86 -2.26 -5.93 -2.86
CA ARG A 86 -2.01 -6.74 -4.06
C ARG A 86 -2.02 -5.91 -5.32
N HIS A 87 -2.96 -4.99 -5.45
CA HIS A 87 -3.01 -4.10 -6.61
C HIS A 87 -1.79 -3.15 -6.67
N LEU A 88 -1.36 -2.61 -5.53
CA LEU A 88 -0.15 -1.78 -5.45
C LEU A 88 1.11 -2.59 -5.78
N GLU A 89 1.14 -3.88 -5.41
CA GLU A 89 2.22 -4.80 -5.77
C GLU A 89 2.24 -5.05 -7.29
N ASP A 90 1.08 -5.29 -7.91
CA ASP A 90 0.95 -5.45 -9.36
C ASP A 90 1.42 -4.20 -10.13
N LEU A 91 1.24 -3.01 -9.54
CA LEU A 91 1.74 -1.73 -10.08
C LEU A 91 3.24 -1.49 -9.82
N GLY A 92 3.88 -2.31 -8.98
CA GLY A 92 5.28 -2.14 -8.57
C GLY A 92 5.52 -1.00 -7.57
N LEU A 93 4.46 -0.49 -6.92
CA LEU A 93 4.56 0.59 -5.93
C LEU A 93 4.95 0.06 -4.54
N VAL A 94 4.61 -1.20 -4.26
CA VAL A 94 5.02 -1.95 -3.06
C VAL A 94 5.58 -3.30 -3.50
N GLU A 95 6.35 -3.94 -2.63
CA GLU A 95 6.84 -5.30 -2.82
C GLU A 95 6.39 -6.20 -1.66
N SER A 96 6.03 -7.45 -1.94
CA SER A 96 5.84 -8.45 -0.90
C SER A 96 7.15 -9.19 -0.61
N ILE A 97 7.39 -9.43 0.67
CA ILE A 97 8.44 -10.31 1.17
C ILE A 97 7.80 -11.50 1.88
N ALA A 98 8.44 -12.65 1.78
CA ALA A 98 8.07 -13.80 2.59
C ALA A 98 8.32 -13.45 4.07
N ALA A 99 7.31 -13.67 4.91
CA ALA A 99 7.45 -13.57 6.35
C ALA A 99 8.34 -14.69 6.91
#